data_AF-A0A8S1M9S6-F1
#
_entry.id   AF-A0A8S1M9S6-F1
#
_cell.length_a   1.000
_cell.length_b   1.000
_cell.length_c   1.000
_cell.angle_alpha   90.00
_cell.angle_beta   90.00
_cell.angle_gamma   90.00
#
_symmetry.space_group_name_H-M   'P 1'
#
loop_
_entity.id
_entity.type
_entity.pdbx_description
1 polymer ?
#
loop_
_entity_poly.entity_id
_entity_poly.type
_entity_poly.pdbx_seq_one_letter_code
_entity_poly.pdbx_strand_id
1 'polypeptide(L)'
;MSQGEIINNMDNVLKQLTNNFNELISREQLLRFLDQRCIQLFDRIIFEQLYSRMPKGINGYVSVNDFKQIVLQAYQTLTTKIAQSSTLMDQKRNELNTISTKLKQLANTERYNNYNISLQSTLTIQILDGIVEFPGNSKVYIKIGCDEIIYQTKYANRNQPQWGDTFTFPIKTGQEEVWLAILDEESSLNKKIGGQVQLQLQQYYDQKIHEEELNLMDQHNITKSAIIKITVQWIHSQTKYLEQEILETQQQMQELKFDIDEYNNDIKAIFQPFQLENVGDKFYQSEQSQNQQQQIVNQLYSTQQNYSVEPPKQNTEITPNQWLRISLILTLMFFVSTIAVSFIKTQYLDFLILFYSLWFYMNNFELQSLLHIKIMTFMYIMSIIYDGFWLFIYFKPYLKNQVKFDHQEDTFHQYTVVFCILILIEKLFIILSYFNLYLKCPNARQNIFDEQYEICFGSYYQKKLIESQKQTQYSSKVIRQGTPNMKYVYPMQSQSQRQRYSLRYVQ
;
A
#
# COMPACT_ATOMS: atom_id res chain seq x y z
N MET A 1 6.78 -6.21 -38.96
CA MET A 1 8.02 -6.42 -39.73
C MET A 1 8.47 -7.84 -39.49
N SER A 2 8.78 -8.61 -40.53
CA SER A 2 9.26 -9.98 -40.31
C SER A 2 10.69 -9.96 -39.77
N GLN A 3 11.12 -10.97 -39.02
CA GLN A 3 12.49 -11.06 -38.50
C GLN A 3 13.54 -10.99 -39.63
N GLY A 4 13.21 -11.52 -40.82
CA GLY A 4 14.08 -11.45 -41.99
C GLY A 4 14.27 -10.03 -42.53
N GLU A 5 13.22 -9.21 -42.56
CA GLU A 5 13.32 -7.80 -42.94
C GLU A 5 14.21 -7.02 -41.98
N ILE A 6 14.07 -7.27 -40.68
CA ILE A 6 14.87 -6.62 -39.64
C ILE A 6 16.36 -6.94 -39.83
N ILE A 7 16.70 -8.22 -40.06
CA ILE A 7 18.09 -8.65 -40.27
C ILE A 7 18.67 -8.02 -41.53
N ASN A 8 17.92 -8.02 -42.64
CA ASN A 8 18.38 -7.45 -43.91
C ASN A 8 18.61 -5.94 -43.81
N ASN A 9 17.71 -5.21 -43.14
CA ASN A 9 17.86 -3.76 -42.95
C ASN A 9 19.07 -3.44 -42.06
N MET A 10 19.23 -4.17 -40.96
CA MET A 10 20.37 -4.00 -40.08
C MET A 10 21.70 -4.30 -40.79
N ASP A 11 21.76 -5.33 -41.63
CA ASP A 11 22.95 -5.64 -42.42
C ASP A 11 23.29 -4.53 -43.43
N ASN A 12 22.28 -3.97 -44.09
CA ASN A 12 22.48 -2.87 -45.05
C ASN A 12 23.00 -1.61 -44.35
N VAL A 13 22.49 -1.30 -43.16
CA VAL A 13 22.95 -0.14 -42.38
C VAL A 13 24.34 -0.38 -41.81
N LEU A 14 24.61 -1.55 -41.22
CA LEU A 14 25.92 -1.85 -40.63
C LEU A 14 27.05 -1.94 -41.67
N LYS A 15 26.76 -2.29 -42.93
CA LYS A 15 27.73 -2.20 -44.03
C LYS A 15 28.26 -0.78 -44.28
N GLN A 16 27.50 0.25 -43.89
CA GLN A 16 27.93 1.65 -44.00
C GLN A 16 28.95 2.02 -42.92
N LEU A 17 29.06 1.23 -41.83
CA LEU A 17 30.10 1.39 -40.81
C LEU A 17 31.40 0.70 -41.22
N THR A 18 31.33 -0.53 -41.73
CA THR A 18 32.48 -1.29 -42.27
C THR A 18 32.04 -2.31 -43.31
N ASN A 19 32.89 -2.53 -44.32
CA ASN A 19 32.73 -3.60 -45.30
C ASN A 19 33.06 -4.99 -44.72
N ASN A 20 33.81 -5.06 -43.61
CA ASN A 20 34.19 -6.30 -42.95
C ASN A 20 33.63 -6.35 -41.52
N PHE A 21 32.59 -7.15 -41.29
CA PHE A 21 31.94 -7.23 -39.97
C PHE A 21 32.83 -7.77 -38.84
N ASN A 22 33.98 -8.37 -39.17
CA ASN A 22 34.96 -8.83 -38.18
C ASN A 22 35.99 -7.75 -37.82
N GLU A 23 35.93 -6.57 -38.44
CA GLU A 23 36.77 -5.43 -38.07
C GLU A 23 36.43 -4.97 -36.65
N LEU A 24 37.48 -4.66 -35.88
CA LEU A 24 37.38 -4.21 -34.49
C LEU A 24 37.14 -2.70 -34.44
N ILE A 25 36.06 -2.28 -33.77
CA ILE A 25 35.62 -0.89 -33.70
C ILE A 25 35.63 -0.43 -32.24
N SER A 26 35.98 0.84 -32.02
CA SER A 26 35.97 1.44 -30.69
C SER A 26 34.52 1.70 -30.22
N ARG A 27 34.32 1.76 -28.89
CA ARG A 27 33.03 2.10 -28.27
C ARG A 27 32.46 3.41 -28.80
N GLU A 28 33.30 4.44 -28.90
CA GLU A 28 32.92 5.79 -29.30
C GLU A 28 32.56 5.83 -30.79
N GLN A 29 33.28 5.09 -31.64
CA GLN A 29 32.96 4.99 -33.06
C GLN A 29 31.60 4.34 -33.29
N LEU A 30 31.34 3.22 -32.61
CA LEU A 30 30.05 2.54 -32.68
C LEU A 30 28.90 3.42 -32.17
N LEU A 31 29.07 4.08 -31.02
CA LEU A 31 28.05 4.96 -30.46
C LEU A 31 27.77 6.17 -31.37
N ARG A 32 28.82 6.82 -31.89
CA ARG A 32 28.67 7.94 -32.84
C ARG A 32 27.95 7.52 -34.10
N PHE A 33 28.22 6.31 -34.59
CA PHE A 33 27.52 5.76 -35.76
C PHE A 33 26.02 5.58 -35.47
N LEU A 34 25.65 5.02 -34.31
CA LEU A 34 24.24 4.88 -33.93
C LEU A 34 23.56 6.24 -33.75
N ASP A 35 24.25 7.23 -33.16
CA ASP A 35 23.73 8.60 -33.02
C ASP A 35 23.46 9.28 -34.36
N GLN A 36 24.34 9.09 -35.35
CA GLN A 36 24.17 9.65 -36.69
C GLN A 36 22.97 9.07 -37.45
N ARG A 37 22.48 7.90 -37.02
CA ARG A 37 21.37 7.19 -37.66
C ARG A 37 20.03 7.46 -37.01
N CYS A 38 20.01 8.09 -35.85
CA CYS A 38 18.80 8.44 -35.15
C CYS A 38 18.53 9.95 -35.27
N ILE A 39 17.25 10.33 -35.30
CA ILE A 39 16.84 11.75 -35.23
C ILE A 39 17.24 12.37 -33.88
N GLN A 40 17.21 11.55 -32.82
CA GLN A 40 17.63 11.89 -31.46
C GLN A 40 18.86 11.05 -31.10
N LEU A 41 19.60 11.44 -30.06
CA LEU A 41 20.72 10.61 -29.57
C LEU A 41 20.23 9.20 -29.23
N PHE A 42 21.01 8.18 -29.60
CA PHE A 42 20.68 6.80 -29.30
C PHE A 42 20.63 6.58 -27.78
N ASP A 43 19.66 5.81 -27.30
CA ASP A 43 19.48 5.60 -25.86
C ASP A 43 20.77 5.03 -25.23
N ARG A 44 21.34 5.81 -24.29
CA ARG A 44 22.62 5.48 -23.66
C ARG A 44 22.51 4.27 -22.73
N ILE A 45 21.38 4.10 -22.05
CA ILE A 45 21.17 2.98 -21.13
C ILE A 45 21.11 1.69 -21.94
N ILE A 46 20.33 1.68 -23.03
CA ILE A 46 20.24 0.53 -23.95
C ILE A 46 21.61 0.24 -24.56
N PHE A 47 22.33 1.26 -25.01
CA PHE A 47 23.69 1.08 -25.53
C PHE A 47 24.62 0.41 -24.52
N GLU A 48 24.69 0.89 -23.28
CA GLU A 48 25.55 0.29 -22.26
C GLU A 48 25.15 -1.16 -21.96
N GLN A 49 23.85 -1.45 -21.92
CA GLN A 49 23.37 -2.82 -21.72
C GLN A 49 23.81 -3.75 -22.85
N LEU A 50 23.64 -3.33 -24.11
CA LEU A 50 24.10 -4.09 -25.27
C LEU A 50 25.63 -4.25 -25.24
N TYR A 51 26.36 -3.15 -25.11
CA TYR A 51 27.83 -3.13 -25.13
C TYR A 51 28.45 -3.97 -24.01
N SER A 52 27.84 -3.98 -22.81
CA SER A 52 28.32 -4.78 -21.68
C SER A 52 28.27 -6.29 -21.94
N ARG A 53 27.39 -6.75 -22.83
CA ARG A 53 27.21 -8.16 -23.21
C ARG A 53 28.10 -8.59 -24.38
N MET A 54 28.75 -7.66 -25.06
CA MET A 54 29.64 -7.97 -26.18
C MET A 54 30.98 -8.53 -25.67
N PRO A 55 31.57 -9.52 -26.35
CA PRO A 55 32.93 -9.95 -26.09
C PRO A 55 33.90 -8.79 -26.41
N LYS A 56 34.74 -8.44 -25.43
CA LYS A 56 35.69 -7.33 -25.54
C LYS A 56 37.08 -7.85 -25.87
N GLY A 57 37.72 -7.25 -26.87
CA GLY A 57 39.14 -7.48 -27.16
C GLY A 57 40.06 -6.88 -26.09
N ILE A 58 41.37 -7.06 -26.25
CA ILE A 58 42.43 -6.67 -25.29
C ILE A 58 42.37 -5.16 -24.94
N ASN A 59 41.85 -4.33 -25.84
CA ASN A 59 41.75 -2.87 -25.66
C ASN A 59 40.29 -2.38 -25.56
N GLY A 60 39.35 -3.29 -25.28
CA GLY A 60 37.92 -2.95 -25.18
C GLY A 60 37.20 -2.79 -26.52
N TYR A 61 37.86 -2.99 -27.67
CA TYR A 61 37.24 -2.97 -28.99
C TYR A 61 36.29 -4.17 -29.18
N VAL A 62 35.27 -3.98 -30.01
CA VAL A 62 34.23 -4.99 -30.32
C VAL A 62 34.08 -5.15 -31.83
N SER A 63 33.69 -6.33 -32.31
CA SER A 63 33.39 -6.51 -33.74
C SER A 63 31.94 -6.12 -34.06
N VAL A 64 31.68 -5.69 -35.29
CA VAL A 64 30.30 -5.38 -35.74
C VAL A 64 29.43 -6.62 -35.77
N ASN A 65 30.01 -7.77 -36.09
CA ASN A 65 29.29 -9.04 -36.04
C ASN A 65 28.83 -9.36 -34.61
N ASP A 66 29.69 -9.16 -33.61
CA ASP A 66 29.30 -9.36 -32.20
C ASP A 66 28.17 -8.41 -31.79
N PHE A 67 28.27 -7.14 -32.18
CA PHE A 67 27.20 -6.16 -31.95
C PHE A 67 25.87 -6.62 -32.56
N LYS A 68 25.89 -7.05 -33.83
CA LYS A 68 24.72 -7.60 -34.54
C LYS A 68 24.11 -8.79 -33.79
N GLN A 69 24.93 -9.76 -33.37
CA GLN A 69 24.43 -10.95 -32.67
C GLN A 69 23.79 -10.58 -31.33
N ILE A 70 24.41 -9.68 -30.55
CA ILE A 70 23.86 -9.22 -29.28
C ILE A 70 22.53 -8.47 -29.47
N VAL A 71 22.41 -7.64 -30.50
CA VAL A 71 21.14 -6.96 -30.84
C VAL A 71 20.04 -7.96 -31.19
N LEU A 72 20.34 -8.98 -32.01
CA LEU A 72 19.37 -10.03 -32.37
C LEU A 72 18.98 -10.88 -31.15
N GLN A 73 19.93 -11.19 -30.28
CA GLN A 73 19.65 -11.91 -29.03
C GLN A 73 18.77 -11.07 -28.09
N ALA A 74 19.05 -9.77 -27.96
CA ALA A 74 18.22 -8.86 -27.18
C ALA A 74 16.79 -8.79 -27.72
N TYR A 75 16.63 -8.67 -29.04
CA TYR A 75 15.32 -8.73 -29.70
C TYR A 75 14.57 -10.02 -29.38
N GLN A 76 15.20 -11.19 -29.57
CA GLN A 76 14.57 -12.48 -29.28
C GLN A 76 14.17 -12.63 -27.81
N THR A 77 15.01 -12.12 -26.90
CA THR A 77 14.73 -12.13 -25.46
C THR A 77 13.51 -11.26 -25.16
N LEU A 78 13.46 -10.04 -25.68
CA LEU A 78 12.35 -9.10 -25.47
C LEU A 78 11.06 -9.64 -26.09
N THR A 79 11.09 -10.20 -27.30
CA THR A 79 9.91 -10.80 -27.93
C THR A 79 9.39 -12.01 -27.14
N THR A 80 10.30 -12.82 -26.59
CA THR A 80 9.92 -13.96 -25.73
C THR A 80 9.24 -13.47 -24.45
N LYS A 81 9.78 -12.42 -23.82
CA LYS A 81 9.17 -11.79 -22.64
C LYS A 81 7.79 -11.21 -22.95
N ILE A 82 7.63 -10.50 -24.06
CA ILE A 82 6.33 -9.98 -24.50
C ILE A 82 5.33 -11.13 -24.68
N ALA A 83 5.73 -12.23 -25.32
CA ALA A 83 4.86 -13.39 -25.51
C ALA A 83 4.47 -14.06 -24.18
N GLN A 84 5.41 -14.20 -23.24
CA GLN A 84 5.17 -14.73 -21.90
C GLN A 84 4.22 -13.83 -21.10
N SER A 85 4.49 -12.52 -21.04
CA SER A 85 3.64 -11.54 -20.34
C SER A 85 2.24 -11.46 -20.96
N SER A 86 2.13 -11.56 -22.28
CA SER A 86 0.83 -11.60 -22.98
C SER A 86 0.04 -12.86 -22.63
N THR A 87 0.70 -14.02 -22.60
CA THR A 87 0.08 -15.29 -22.20
C THR A 87 -0.42 -15.22 -20.75
N LEU A 88 0.38 -14.66 -19.85
CA LEU A 88 0.00 -14.45 -18.45
C LEU A 88 -1.16 -13.46 -18.32
N MET A 89 -1.18 -12.39 -19.13
CA MET A 89 -2.28 -11.43 -19.18
C MET A 89 -3.59 -12.09 -19.62
N ASP A 90 -3.55 -12.98 -20.62
CA ASP A 90 -4.73 -13.73 -21.05
C ASP A 90 -5.22 -14.70 -19.96
N GLN A 91 -4.32 -15.34 -19.22
CA GLN A 91 -4.67 -16.16 -18.06
C GLN A 91 -5.37 -15.34 -16.98
N LYS A 92 -4.80 -14.18 -16.62
CA LYS A 92 -5.41 -13.25 -15.65
C LYS A 92 -6.75 -12.70 -16.10
N ARG A 93 -6.92 -12.47 -17.40
CA ARG A 93 -8.21 -12.06 -17.98
C ARG A 93 -9.27 -13.15 -17.83
N ASN A 94 -8.91 -14.41 -18.06
CA ASN A 94 -9.82 -15.53 -17.86
C ASN A 94 -10.19 -15.68 -16.37
N GLU A 95 -9.22 -15.60 -15.47
CA GLU A 95 -9.42 -15.59 -14.02
C GLU A 95 -10.39 -14.47 -13.61
N LEU A 96 -10.17 -13.23 -14.04
CA LEU A 96 -11.05 -12.10 -13.79
C LEU A 96 -12.48 -12.34 -14.26
N ASN A 97 -12.66 -12.91 -15.46
CA ASN A 97 -14.00 -13.27 -15.95
C ASN A 97 -14.68 -14.30 -15.03
N THR A 98 -13.95 -15.32 -14.58
CA THR A 98 -14.51 -16.32 -13.65
C THR A 98 -14.90 -15.71 -12.31
N ILE A 99 -14.05 -14.88 -11.70
CA ILE A 99 -14.33 -14.17 -10.45
C ILE A 99 -15.55 -13.25 -10.62
N SER A 100 -15.61 -12.50 -11.72
CA SER A 100 -16.73 -11.61 -12.04
C SER A 100 -18.05 -12.37 -12.19
N THR A 101 -18.03 -13.57 -12.80
CA THR A 101 -19.25 -14.41 -12.89
C THR A 101 -19.70 -14.94 -11.52
N LYS A 102 -18.77 -15.36 -10.66
CA LYS A 102 -19.07 -15.79 -9.29
C LYS A 102 -19.65 -14.66 -8.46
N LEU A 103 -19.07 -13.46 -8.56
CA LEU A 103 -19.57 -12.27 -7.87
C LEU A 103 -21.02 -11.96 -8.28
N LYS A 104 -21.34 -12.02 -9.58
CA LYS A 104 -22.73 -11.81 -10.06
C LYS A 104 -23.72 -12.83 -9.50
N GLN A 105 -23.29 -14.07 -9.32
CA GLN A 105 -24.12 -15.10 -8.71
C GLN A 105 -24.33 -14.81 -7.22
N LEU A 106 -23.26 -14.47 -6.50
CA LEU A 106 -23.29 -14.22 -5.06
C LEU A 106 -24.00 -12.93 -4.67
N ALA A 107 -23.92 -11.87 -5.49
CA ALA A 107 -24.58 -10.60 -5.22
C ALA A 107 -26.09 -10.72 -5.00
N ASN A 108 -26.73 -11.76 -5.57
CA ASN A 108 -28.17 -12.00 -5.42
C ASN A 108 -28.50 -12.99 -4.29
N THR A 109 -27.53 -13.76 -3.81
CA THR A 109 -27.75 -14.88 -2.87
C THR A 109 -27.16 -14.65 -1.49
N GLU A 110 -26.10 -13.84 -1.38
CA GLU A 110 -25.45 -13.55 -0.11
C GLU A 110 -26.39 -12.76 0.81
N ARG A 111 -26.50 -13.21 2.06
CA ARG A 111 -27.33 -12.59 3.09
C ARG A 111 -26.47 -12.24 4.29
N TYR A 112 -26.78 -11.11 4.90
CA TYR A 112 -26.08 -10.59 6.07
C TYR A 112 -26.95 -10.64 7.30
N ASN A 113 -26.31 -10.77 8.45
CA ASN A 113 -26.94 -10.59 9.75
C ASN A 113 -26.80 -9.15 10.26
N ASN A 114 -27.25 -8.89 11.48
CA ASN A 114 -27.23 -7.57 12.12
C ASN A 114 -25.81 -7.03 12.39
N TYR A 115 -24.77 -7.86 12.27
CA TYR A 115 -23.37 -7.49 12.43
C TYR A 115 -22.69 -7.21 11.08
N ASN A 116 -23.44 -7.17 9.97
CA ASN A 116 -22.91 -7.07 8.60
C ASN A 116 -21.95 -8.21 8.22
N ILE A 117 -22.12 -9.38 8.83
CA ILE A 117 -21.38 -10.60 8.52
C ILE A 117 -22.28 -11.52 7.71
N SER A 118 -21.71 -12.12 6.67
CA SER A 118 -22.41 -13.09 5.82
C SER A 118 -22.87 -14.28 6.63
N LEU A 119 -24.07 -14.80 6.36
CA LEU A 119 -24.54 -16.03 6.99
C LEU A 119 -23.69 -17.26 6.61
N GLN A 120 -22.87 -17.14 5.56
CA GLN A 120 -21.90 -18.14 5.11
C GLN A 120 -20.46 -17.73 5.47
N SER A 121 -20.29 -16.86 6.46
CA SER A 121 -18.97 -16.42 6.94
C SER A 121 -18.21 -17.59 7.56
N THR A 122 -16.96 -17.77 7.12
CA THR A 122 -16.11 -18.89 7.50
C THR A 122 -14.72 -18.43 7.90
N LEU A 123 -14.25 -18.88 9.05
CA LEU A 123 -12.86 -18.81 9.48
C LEU A 123 -12.18 -20.14 9.15
N THR A 124 -11.12 -20.09 8.35
CA THR A 124 -10.28 -21.24 8.03
C THR A 124 -8.96 -21.12 8.77
N ILE A 125 -8.58 -22.15 9.52
CA ILE A 125 -7.31 -22.23 10.25
C ILE A 125 -6.60 -23.51 9.84
N GLN A 126 -5.41 -23.39 9.28
CA GLN A 126 -4.53 -24.52 8.99
C GLN A 126 -3.38 -24.54 9.99
N ILE A 127 -3.18 -25.68 10.63
CA ILE A 127 -2.10 -25.89 11.58
C ILE A 127 -0.95 -26.57 10.85
N LEU A 128 0.18 -25.88 10.70
CA LEU A 128 1.31 -26.36 9.90
C LEU A 128 2.23 -27.24 10.74
N ASP A 129 3.10 -26.62 11.53
CA ASP A 129 4.11 -27.24 12.36
C ASP A 129 4.31 -26.44 13.66
N GLY A 130 5.26 -26.86 14.49
CA GLY A 130 5.55 -26.15 15.72
C GLY A 130 6.82 -26.63 16.43
N ILE A 131 7.10 -25.99 17.56
CA ILE A 131 8.19 -26.32 18.48
C ILE A 131 7.57 -26.52 19.85
N VAL A 132 7.86 -27.65 20.49
CA VAL A 132 7.33 -27.98 21.82
C VAL A 132 8.46 -28.02 22.83
N GLU A 133 8.39 -27.15 23.84
CA GLU A 133 9.46 -26.98 24.84
C GLU A 133 9.08 -27.50 26.24
N PHE A 134 7.78 -27.67 26.52
CA PHE A 134 7.32 -28.22 27.80
C PHE A 134 7.68 -29.71 27.95
N PRO A 135 7.94 -30.22 29.17
CA PRO A 135 8.41 -31.59 29.38
C PRO A 135 7.35 -32.65 29.00
N GLY A 136 7.82 -33.79 28.47
CA GLY A 136 7.02 -34.98 28.17
C GLY A 136 7.67 -35.85 27.07
N ASN A 137 7.27 -37.12 26.99
CA ASN A 137 7.85 -38.08 26.04
C ASN A 137 6.84 -38.62 25.02
N SER A 138 5.55 -38.33 25.19
CA SER A 138 4.50 -38.83 24.31
C SER A 138 4.20 -37.86 23.15
N LYS A 139 3.33 -38.32 22.25
CA LYS A 139 2.92 -37.57 21.05
C LYS A 139 2.01 -36.42 21.43
N VAL A 140 2.15 -35.32 20.70
CA VAL A 140 1.39 -34.09 20.93
C VAL A 140 0.29 -33.91 19.90
N TYR A 141 -0.78 -33.26 20.29
CA TYR A 141 -1.86 -32.87 19.40
C TYR A 141 -2.42 -31.52 19.83
N ILE A 142 -3.15 -30.85 18.94
CA ILE A 142 -3.74 -29.54 19.20
C ILE A 142 -5.26 -29.70 19.20
N LYS A 143 -5.89 -29.12 20.22
CA LYS A 143 -7.32 -28.82 20.22
C LYS A 143 -7.51 -27.38 19.80
N ILE A 144 -8.45 -27.16 18.92
CA ILE A 144 -8.84 -25.83 18.47
C ILE A 144 -10.35 -25.70 18.65
N GLY A 145 -10.76 -24.62 19.31
CA GLY A 145 -12.16 -24.36 19.61
C GLY A 145 -12.58 -22.97 19.18
N CYS A 146 -13.83 -22.88 18.73
CA CYS A 146 -14.54 -21.63 18.48
C CYS A 146 -15.96 -21.84 19.00
N ASP A 147 -16.33 -21.11 20.05
CA ASP A 147 -17.56 -21.32 20.83
C ASP A 147 -17.76 -22.80 21.24
N GLU A 148 -18.83 -23.45 20.78
CA GLU A 148 -19.19 -24.83 21.10
C GLU A 148 -18.50 -25.86 20.17
N ILE A 149 -17.88 -25.41 19.08
CA ILE A 149 -17.25 -26.29 18.08
C ILE A 149 -15.79 -26.49 18.47
N ILE A 150 -15.42 -27.75 18.71
CA ILE A 150 -14.05 -28.13 19.08
C ILE A 150 -13.56 -29.21 18.10
N TYR A 151 -12.42 -28.96 17.48
CA TYR A 151 -11.69 -29.94 16.67
C TYR A 151 -10.38 -30.35 17.33
N GLN A 152 -9.83 -31.46 16.83
CA GLN A 152 -8.57 -32.03 17.28
C GLN A 152 -7.75 -32.46 16.07
N THR A 153 -6.46 -32.14 16.07
CA THR A 153 -5.49 -32.62 15.08
C THR A 153 -5.16 -34.10 15.29
N LYS A 154 -4.49 -34.71 14.31
CA LYS A 154 -3.80 -35.98 14.55
C LYS A 154 -2.66 -35.82 15.56
N TYR A 155 -2.23 -36.94 16.14
CA TYR A 155 -1.06 -36.99 17.01
C TYR A 155 0.22 -36.87 16.17
N ALA A 156 1.12 -35.97 16.57
CA ALA A 156 2.40 -35.71 15.92
C ALA A 156 3.58 -36.01 16.85
N ASN A 157 4.76 -36.24 16.26
CA ASN A 157 5.99 -36.42 17.02
C ASN A 157 6.38 -35.10 17.68
N ARG A 158 6.60 -35.12 19.00
CA ARG A 158 6.92 -33.95 19.82
C ARG A 158 8.15 -33.16 19.38
N ASN A 159 9.20 -33.83 18.88
CA ASN A 159 10.47 -33.16 18.57
C ASN A 159 10.38 -32.31 17.30
N GLN A 160 9.49 -32.69 16.37
CA GLN A 160 9.26 -32.03 15.08
C GLN A 160 7.80 -32.25 14.68
N PRO A 161 6.84 -31.62 15.38
CA PRO A 161 5.44 -31.86 15.12
C PRO A 161 5.04 -31.24 13.78
N GLN A 162 4.39 -32.04 12.95
CA GLN A 162 3.80 -31.62 11.69
C GLN A 162 2.38 -32.16 11.62
N TRP A 163 1.42 -31.26 11.50
CA TRP A 163 0.01 -31.60 11.47
C TRP A 163 -0.53 -31.46 10.04
N GLY A 164 -0.48 -30.26 9.47
CA GLY A 164 -1.06 -29.95 8.16
C GLY A 164 -2.59 -30.07 8.13
N ASP A 165 -3.24 -30.14 9.30
CA ASP A 165 -4.69 -30.25 9.42
C ASP A 165 -5.34 -28.87 9.21
N THR A 166 -6.48 -28.83 8.52
CA THR A 166 -7.24 -27.59 8.24
C THR A 166 -8.62 -27.68 8.89
N PHE A 167 -9.02 -26.62 9.58
CA PHE A 167 -10.28 -26.51 10.29
C PHE A 167 -11.05 -25.31 9.79
N THR A 168 -12.38 -25.41 9.79
CA THR A 168 -13.27 -24.34 9.33
C THR A 168 -14.36 -24.10 10.36
N PHE A 169 -14.55 -22.85 10.75
CA PHE A 169 -15.54 -22.45 11.75
C PHE A 169 -16.54 -21.45 11.14
N PRO A 170 -17.85 -21.63 11.35
CA PRO A 170 -18.84 -20.62 11.01
C PRO A 170 -18.76 -19.44 12.00
N ILE A 171 -18.60 -18.22 11.49
CA ILE A 171 -18.50 -17.00 12.31
C ILE A 171 -19.75 -16.14 12.11
N LYS A 172 -20.44 -15.79 13.20
CA LYS A 172 -21.71 -15.04 13.19
C LYS A 172 -21.51 -13.58 13.58
N THR A 173 -20.77 -13.29 14.65
CA THR A 173 -20.71 -11.97 15.27
C THR A 173 -19.37 -11.26 15.03
N GLY A 174 -18.33 -12.01 14.67
CA GLY A 174 -16.96 -11.51 14.58
C GLY A 174 -16.33 -11.27 15.95
N GLN A 175 -16.98 -11.71 17.03
CA GLN A 175 -16.53 -11.61 18.42
C GLN A 175 -16.32 -12.99 19.06
N GLU A 176 -16.47 -14.06 18.28
CA GLU A 176 -16.27 -15.43 18.74
C GLU A 176 -14.85 -15.62 19.25
N GLU A 177 -14.74 -16.34 20.37
CA GLU A 177 -13.45 -16.62 20.98
C GLU A 177 -12.87 -17.88 20.34
N VAL A 178 -11.80 -17.70 19.56
CA VAL A 178 -11.06 -18.79 18.96
C VAL A 178 -9.84 -19.07 19.82
N TRP A 179 -9.69 -20.31 20.27
CA TRP A 179 -8.56 -20.71 21.11
C TRP A 179 -7.90 -21.97 20.57
N LEU A 180 -6.59 -22.06 20.76
CA LEU A 180 -5.77 -23.21 20.44
C LEU A 180 -5.09 -23.69 21.72
N ALA A 181 -5.11 -24.98 21.97
CA ALA A 181 -4.42 -25.60 23.09
C ALA A 181 -3.63 -26.81 22.62
N ILE A 182 -2.35 -26.87 22.98
CA ILE A 182 -1.52 -28.06 22.76
C ILE A 182 -1.61 -28.99 23.97
N LEU A 183 -1.80 -30.27 23.70
CA LEU A 183 -1.86 -31.32 24.71
C LEU A 183 -0.90 -32.45 24.36
N ASP A 184 -0.40 -33.09 25.39
CA ASP A 184 0.31 -34.36 25.29
C ASP A 184 -0.66 -35.52 25.57
N GLU A 185 -0.43 -36.67 24.95
CA GLU A 185 -1.26 -37.88 25.10
C GLU A 185 -1.42 -38.29 26.58
N GLU A 186 -0.32 -38.31 27.35
CA GLU A 186 -0.34 -38.56 28.79
C GLU A 186 -1.02 -37.44 29.60
N SER A 187 -0.91 -36.20 29.13
CA SER A 187 -1.50 -35.02 29.80
C SER A 187 -3.00 -34.91 29.59
N SER A 188 -3.52 -35.45 28.48
CA SER A 188 -4.96 -35.56 28.19
C SER A 188 -5.71 -36.35 29.27
N LEU A 189 -5.10 -37.43 29.77
CA LEU A 189 -5.66 -38.26 30.85
C LEU A 189 -5.72 -37.50 32.20
N ASN A 190 -4.77 -36.59 32.41
CA ASN A 190 -4.64 -35.80 33.64
C ASN A 190 -5.23 -34.38 33.53
N LYS A 191 -5.89 -34.05 32.41
CA LYS A 191 -6.42 -32.71 32.10
C LYS A 191 -5.39 -31.57 32.23
N LYS A 192 -4.10 -31.87 32.01
CA LYS A 192 -3.05 -30.84 31.99
C LYS A 192 -2.91 -30.26 30.60
N ILE A 193 -2.98 -28.93 30.48
CA ILE A 193 -2.81 -28.21 29.22
C ILE A 193 -1.31 -27.93 29.05
N GLY A 194 -0.74 -28.29 27.89
CA GLY A 194 0.66 -28.03 27.59
C GLY A 194 0.93 -26.57 27.28
N GLY A 195 -0.07 -25.88 26.72
CA GLY A 195 -0.12 -24.44 26.54
C GLY A 195 -1.36 -24.05 25.74
N GLN A 196 -1.77 -22.79 25.83
CA GLN A 196 -2.92 -22.25 25.13
C GLN A 196 -2.66 -20.84 24.59
N VAL A 197 -3.41 -20.46 23.57
CA VAL A 197 -3.42 -19.11 22.98
C VAL A 197 -4.81 -18.80 22.45
N GLN A 198 -5.23 -17.55 22.57
CA GLN A 198 -6.48 -17.05 22.01
C GLN A 198 -6.18 -16.17 20.80
N LEU A 199 -6.91 -16.39 19.71
CA LEU A 199 -6.84 -15.60 18.49
C LEU A 199 -7.88 -14.48 18.53
N GLN A 200 -7.50 -13.30 18.06
CA GLN A 200 -8.39 -12.16 17.94
C GLN A 200 -8.90 -12.05 16.50
N LEU A 201 -10.16 -12.42 16.27
CA LEU A 201 -10.75 -12.46 14.93
C LEU A 201 -10.63 -11.14 14.15
N GLN A 202 -10.65 -10.00 14.85
CA GLN A 202 -10.56 -8.67 14.27
C GLN A 202 -9.27 -8.44 13.49
N GLN A 203 -8.19 -9.16 13.81
CA GLN A 203 -6.91 -9.08 13.08
C GLN A 203 -7.04 -9.62 11.65
N TYR A 204 -8.01 -10.50 11.40
CA TYR A 204 -8.23 -11.18 10.12
C TYR A 204 -9.42 -10.61 9.33
N TYR A 205 -9.93 -9.42 9.72
CA TYR A 205 -11.08 -8.79 9.07
C TYR A 205 -10.79 -8.32 7.63
N ASP A 206 -9.53 -8.23 7.23
CA ASP A 206 -9.11 -7.92 5.85
C ASP A 206 -9.36 -9.07 4.86
N GLN A 207 -9.82 -10.22 5.35
CA GLN A 207 -10.12 -11.44 4.58
C GLN A 207 -8.92 -12.05 3.83
N LYS A 208 -7.69 -11.63 4.18
CA LYS A 208 -6.45 -12.17 3.63
C LYS A 208 -6.00 -13.40 4.40
N ILE A 209 -5.10 -14.17 3.77
CA ILE A 209 -4.41 -15.27 4.43
C ILE A 209 -3.26 -14.68 5.23
N HIS A 210 -3.22 -14.99 6.52
CA HIS A 210 -2.16 -14.59 7.44
C HIS A 210 -1.38 -15.83 7.88
N GLU A 211 -0.05 -15.76 7.79
CA GLU A 211 0.83 -16.78 8.35
C GLU A 211 1.39 -16.27 9.68
N GLU A 212 1.12 -16.98 10.77
CA GLU A 212 1.46 -16.53 12.12
C GLU A 212 2.18 -17.59 12.94
N GLU A 213 3.14 -17.13 13.75
CA GLU A 213 3.82 -17.94 14.76
C GLU A 213 3.26 -17.60 16.14
N LEU A 214 2.40 -18.48 16.66
CA LEU A 214 1.75 -18.31 17.95
C LEU A 214 2.61 -18.84 19.08
N ASN A 215 2.85 -18.01 20.10
CA ASN A 215 3.51 -18.43 21.32
C ASN A 215 2.46 -18.89 22.34
N LEU A 216 2.46 -20.17 22.67
CA LEU A 216 1.49 -20.75 23.60
C LEU A 216 1.96 -20.56 25.03
N MET A 217 1.05 -20.13 25.89
CA MET A 217 1.32 -19.88 27.29
C MET A 217 0.70 -20.97 28.17
N ASP A 218 1.35 -21.31 29.28
CA ASP A 218 0.76 -22.20 30.29
C ASP A 218 -0.54 -21.60 30.90
N GLN A 219 -1.32 -22.40 31.63
CA GLN A 219 -2.57 -22.02 32.30
C GLN A 219 -2.50 -20.78 33.20
N HIS A 220 -1.29 -20.37 33.61
CA HIS A 220 -1.03 -19.17 34.41
C HIS A 220 -0.57 -17.96 33.58
N ASN A 221 -0.47 -18.08 32.25
CA ASN A 221 0.06 -17.08 31.33
C ASN A 221 1.52 -16.65 31.59
N ILE A 222 2.36 -17.53 32.16
CA ILE A 222 3.71 -17.16 32.66
C ILE A 222 4.85 -17.62 31.73
N THR A 223 4.78 -18.83 31.21
CA THR A 223 5.89 -19.44 30.45
C THR A 223 5.47 -19.79 29.03
N LYS A 224 6.35 -19.51 28.07
CA LYS A 224 6.23 -20.01 26.70
C LYS A 224 6.44 -21.51 26.71
N SER A 225 5.41 -22.28 26.40
CA SER A 225 5.45 -23.73 26.44
C SER A 225 5.69 -24.35 25.05
N ALA A 226 5.21 -23.68 24.00
CA ALA A 226 5.33 -24.11 22.62
C ALA A 226 5.17 -22.92 21.66
N ILE A 227 5.68 -23.08 20.44
CA ILE A 227 5.41 -22.19 19.30
C ILE A 227 4.68 -23.01 18.25
N ILE A 228 3.59 -22.48 17.69
CA ILE A 228 2.84 -23.15 16.61
C ILE A 228 2.76 -22.21 15.43
N LYS A 229 3.02 -22.73 14.23
CA LYS A 229 2.82 -22.03 12.97
C LYS A 229 1.46 -22.36 12.40
N ILE A 230 0.67 -21.33 12.09
CA ILE A 230 -0.65 -21.49 11.50
C ILE A 230 -0.83 -20.57 10.31
N THR A 231 -1.75 -20.94 9.43
CA THR A 231 -2.35 -20.01 8.47
C THR A 231 -3.80 -19.76 8.86
N VAL A 232 -4.22 -18.50 8.82
CA VAL A 232 -5.57 -18.07 9.22
C VAL A 232 -6.16 -17.20 8.11
N GLN A 233 -7.41 -17.47 7.76
CA GLN A 233 -8.18 -16.61 6.86
C GLN A 233 -9.63 -16.54 7.32
N TRP A 234 -10.16 -15.34 7.48
CA TRP A 234 -11.57 -15.14 7.79
C TRP A 234 -12.29 -14.48 6.61
N ILE A 235 -13.14 -15.24 5.91
CA ILE A 235 -13.99 -14.71 4.84
C ILE A 235 -15.35 -14.36 5.46
N HIS A 236 -15.51 -13.10 5.87
CA HIS A 236 -16.75 -12.60 6.48
C HIS A 236 -17.79 -12.14 5.45
N SER A 237 -17.40 -11.90 4.20
CA SER A 237 -18.28 -11.60 3.08
C SER A 237 -17.63 -12.03 1.76
N GLN A 238 -18.24 -13.00 1.10
CA GLN A 238 -17.71 -13.55 -0.15
C GLN A 238 -17.73 -12.51 -1.27
N THR A 239 -18.78 -11.68 -1.36
CA THR A 239 -18.82 -10.57 -2.33
C THR A 239 -17.66 -9.61 -2.12
N LYS A 240 -17.44 -9.10 -0.90
CA LYS A 240 -16.31 -8.19 -0.61
C LYS A 240 -14.95 -8.82 -0.90
N TYR A 241 -14.79 -10.11 -0.60
CA TYR A 241 -13.57 -10.85 -0.91
C TYR A 241 -13.32 -10.90 -2.44
N LEU A 242 -14.33 -11.27 -3.22
CA LEU A 242 -14.21 -11.31 -4.69
C LEU A 242 -14.03 -9.93 -5.31
N GLU A 243 -14.67 -8.88 -4.76
CA GLU A 243 -14.45 -7.49 -5.19
C GLU A 243 -12.98 -7.07 -5.04
N GLN A 244 -12.38 -7.43 -3.91
CA GLN A 244 -10.97 -7.17 -3.66
C GLN A 244 -10.06 -8.01 -4.56
N GLU A 245 -10.39 -9.28 -4.79
CA GLU A 245 -9.65 -10.16 -5.70
C GLU A 245 -9.68 -9.64 -7.14
N ILE A 246 -10.82 -9.07 -7.59
CA ILE A 246 -10.92 -8.37 -8.89
C ILE A 246 -9.97 -7.19 -8.94
N LEU A 247 -9.95 -6.34 -7.90
CA LEU A 247 -9.07 -5.17 -7.84
C LEU A 247 -7.60 -5.58 -7.93
N GLU A 248 -7.18 -6.57 -7.13
CA GLU A 248 -5.80 -7.07 -7.12
C GLU A 248 -5.42 -7.70 -8.49
N THR A 249 -6.34 -8.45 -9.10
CA THR A 249 -6.13 -9.04 -10.44
C THR A 249 -6.02 -7.95 -11.51
N GLN A 250 -6.85 -6.91 -11.46
CA GLN A 250 -6.78 -5.78 -12.38
C GLN A 250 -5.46 -5.02 -12.24
N GLN A 251 -4.96 -4.83 -11.02
CA GLN A 251 -3.65 -4.21 -10.78
C GLN A 251 -2.54 -5.05 -11.41
N GLN A 252 -2.52 -6.37 -11.20
CA GLN A 252 -1.54 -7.28 -11.82
C GLN A 252 -1.58 -7.20 -13.36
N MET A 253 -2.77 -7.09 -13.95
CA MET A 253 -2.91 -6.90 -15.40
C MET A 253 -2.35 -5.56 -15.88
N GLN A 254 -2.47 -4.49 -15.09
CA GLN A 254 -1.88 -3.18 -15.42
C GLN A 254 -0.36 -3.21 -15.35
N GLU A 255 0.22 -3.88 -14.35
CA GLU A 255 1.67 -4.10 -14.24
C GLU A 255 2.20 -4.88 -15.45
N LEU A 256 1.54 -5.98 -15.83
CA LEU A 256 1.91 -6.75 -17.03
C LEU A 256 1.81 -5.94 -18.32
N LYS A 257 0.81 -5.06 -18.40
CA LYS A 257 0.65 -4.17 -19.56
C LYS A 257 1.79 -3.17 -19.64
N PHE A 258 2.14 -2.56 -18.50
CA PHE A 258 3.27 -1.65 -18.41
C PHE A 258 4.57 -2.33 -18.87
N ASP A 259 4.84 -3.55 -18.40
CA ASP A 259 6.01 -4.33 -18.82
C ASP A 259 6.04 -4.59 -20.33
N ILE A 260 4.90 -4.97 -20.92
CA ILE A 260 4.78 -5.18 -22.37
C ILE A 260 5.08 -3.88 -23.13
N ASP A 261 4.54 -2.76 -22.68
CA ASP A 261 4.76 -1.45 -23.29
C ASP A 261 6.23 -1.04 -23.18
N GLU A 262 6.88 -1.28 -22.03
CA GLU A 262 8.32 -1.04 -21.82
C GLU A 262 9.17 -1.90 -22.78
N TYR A 263 8.90 -3.20 -22.87
CA TYR A 263 9.64 -4.08 -23.80
C TYR A 263 9.46 -3.69 -25.27
N ASN A 264 8.27 -3.24 -25.65
CA ASN A 264 8.01 -2.73 -26.99
C ASN A 264 8.79 -1.43 -27.27
N ASN A 265 8.87 -0.54 -26.28
CA ASN A 265 9.65 0.69 -26.38
C ASN A 265 11.15 0.40 -26.50
N ASP A 266 11.67 -0.55 -25.73
CA ASP A 266 13.06 -1.01 -25.83
C ASP A 266 13.37 -1.58 -27.21
N ILE A 267 12.49 -2.43 -27.76
CA ILE A 267 12.63 -2.92 -29.14
C ILE A 267 12.65 -1.75 -30.11
N LYS A 268 11.72 -0.79 -29.99
CA LYS A 268 11.66 0.38 -30.86
C LYS A 268 12.95 1.19 -30.80
N ALA A 269 13.49 1.42 -29.61
CA ALA A 269 14.73 2.17 -29.40
C ALA A 269 15.96 1.42 -29.95
N ILE A 270 16.08 0.11 -29.70
CA ILE A 270 17.15 -0.74 -30.25
C ILE A 270 17.17 -0.67 -31.78
N PHE A 271 15.98 -0.69 -32.42
CA PHE A 271 15.87 -0.74 -33.88
C PHE A 271 15.75 0.62 -34.56
N GLN A 272 15.68 1.72 -33.82
CA GLN A 272 15.60 3.07 -34.37
C GLN A 272 16.74 3.39 -35.37
N PRO A 273 18.02 3.07 -35.12
CA PRO A 273 19.12 3.32 -36.05
C PRO A 273 19.02 2.57 -37.39
N PHE A 274 18.20 1.52 -37.46
CA PHE A 274 18.13 0.62 -38.62
C PHE A 274 16.87 0.84 -39.47
N GLN A 275 16.04 1.82 -39.12
CA GLN A 275 14.89 2.20 -39.93
C GLN A 275 15.36 3.00 -41.15
N LEU A 276 15.07 2.52 -42.35
CA LEU A 276 15.37 3.24 -43.58
C LEU A 276 14.50 4.51 -43.64
N GLU A 277 15.13 5.68 -43.79
CA GLU A 277 14.50 7.02 -43.90
C GLU A 277 13.41 7.13 -44.99
N ASN A 278 13.29 6.15 -45.87
CA ASN A 278 12.29 6.12 -46.96
C ASN A 278 10.85 5.85 -46.52
N VAL A 279 10.53 5.88 -45.22
CA VAL A 279 9.16 5.80 -44.68
C VAL A 279 8.73 7.16 -44.11
N GLY A 280 9.03 8.23 -44.84
CA GLY A 280 8.80 9.62 -44.44
C GLY A 280 7.34 10.03 -44.11
N ASP A 281 6.33 9.20 -44.38
CA ASP A 281 4.92 9.58 -44.15
C ASP A 281 4.04 8.51 -43.47
N LYS A 282 4.55 7.32 -43.13
CA LYS A 282 3.69 6.23 -42.61
C LYS A 282 3.84 5.88 -41.14
N PHE A 283 4.85 6.41 -40.44
CA PHE A 283 5.05 6.09 -39.02
C PHE A 283 4.18 6.92 -38.04
N TYR A 284 3.59 8.03 -38.50
CA TYR A 284 2.61 8.80 -37.72
C TYR A 284 1.21 8.15 -37.67
N GLN A 285 0.95 7.08 -38.43
CA GLN A 285 -0.33 6.36 -38.37
C GLN A 285 -0.38 5.26 -37.30
N SER A 286 0.74 4.87 -36.66
CA SER A 286 0.70 3.85 -35.60
C SER A 286 0.25 4.37 -34.23
N GLU A 287 0.21 5.69 -33.99
CA GLU A 287 -0.41 6.26 -32.78
C GLU A 287 -1.95 6.14 -32.79
N GLN A 288 -2.58 6.05 -33.97
CA GLN A 288 -4.02 5.79 -34.04
C GLN A 288 -4.39 4.35 -33.66
N SER A 289 -3.48 3.38 -33.81
CA SER A 289 -3.70 1.99 -33.37
C SER A 289 -3.59 1.83 -31.85
N GLN A 290 -2.76 2.63 -31.18
CA GLN A 290 -2.74 2.69 -29.71
C GLN A 290 -4.04 3.32 -29.17
N ASN A 291 -4.61 4.31 -29.85
CA ASN A 291 -5.92 4.85 -29.51
C ASN A 291 -7.05 3.82 -29.69
N GLN A 292 -6.96 2.88 -30.64
CA GLN A 292 -7.95 1.78 -30.76
C GLN A 292 -7.82 0.75 -29.64
N GLN A 293 -6.61 0.39 -29.19
CA GLN A 293 -6.45 -0.46 -28.01
C GLN A 293 -6.83 0.25 -26.70
N GLN A 294 -6.54 1.56 -26.57
CA GLN A 294 -7.08 2.37 -25.47
C GLN A 294 -8.60 2.51 -25.56
N GLN A 295 -9.20 2.55 -26.75
CA GLN A 295 -10.66 2.52 -26.92
C GLN A 295 -11.26 1.17 -26.57
N ILE A 296 -10.59 0.03 -26.82
CA ILE A 296 -11.06 -1.30 -26.35
C ILE A 296 -10.95 -1.40 -24.83
N VAL A 297 -9.88 -0.86 -24.23
CA VAL A 297 -9.71 -0.79 -22.78
C VAL A 297 -10.75 0.16 -22.14
N ASN A 298 -10.97 1.34 -22.72
CA ASN A 298 -11.99 2.29 -22.27
C ASN A 298 -13.42 1.79 -22.56
N GLN A 299 -13.63 0.98 -23.60
CA GLN A 299 -14.89 0.29 -23.87
C GLN A 299 -15.11 -0.87 -22.89
N LEU A 300 -14.06 -1.53 -22.40
CA LEU A 300 -14.18 -2.48 -21.28
C LEU A 300 -14.57 -1.77 -19.99
N TYR A 301 -13.99 -0.59 -19.72
CA TYR A 301 -14.43 0.25 -18.60
C TYR A 301 -15.86 0.78 -18.76
N SER A 302 -16.30 1.16 -19.98
CA SER A 302 -17.67 1.64 -20.22
C SER A 302 -18.70 0.51 -20.28
N THR A 303 -18.31 -0.70 -20.71
CA THR A 303 -19.19 -1.89 -20.63
C THR A 303 -19.33 -2.37 -19.18
N GLN A 304 -18.34 -2.10 -18.30
CA GLN A 304 -18.49 -2.27 -16.85
C GLN A 304 -19.32 -1.15 -16.19
N GLN A 305 -19.41 0.05 -16.76
CA GLN A 305 -20.33 1.09 -16.25
C GLN A 305 -21.81 0.80 -16.54
N ASN A 306 -22.13 -0.05 -17.53
CA ASN A 306 -23.49 -0.58 -17.72
C ASN A 306 -23.82 -1.76 -16.79
N TYR A 307 -22.85 -2.23 -15.99
CA TYR A 307 -23.10 -3.04 -14.80
C TYR A 307 -23.04 -2.16 -13.55
N SER A 308 -23.71 -1.01 -13.56
CA SER A 308 -24.24 -0.52 -12.29
C SER A 308 -25.35 -1.50 -11.90
N VAL A 309 -25.00 -2.52 -11.11
CA VAL A 309 -25.90 -2.95 -10.05
C VAL A 309 -26.38 -1.66 -9.44
N GLU A 310 -27.67 -1.34 -9.58
CA GLU A 310 -28.27 -0.15 -9.01
C GLU A 310 -27.78 -0.11 -7.56
N PRO A 311 -26.85 0.81 -7.20
CA PRO A 311 -26.14 0.72 -5.95
C PRO A 311 -27.23 0.69 -4.87
N PRO A 312 -27.27 -0.35 -4.02
CA PRO A 312 -28.41 -0.64 -3.15
C PRO A 312 -28.73 0.65 -2.42
N LYS A 313 -29.84 1.32 -2.80
CA LYS A 313 -30.13 2.75 -2.52
C LYS A 313 -29.23 3.25 -1.41
N GLN A 314 -28.02 3.66 -1.78
CA GLN A 314 -27.07 4.07 -0.77
C GLN A 314 -27.73 5.30 -0.20
N ASN A 315 -28.19 5.21 1.05
CA ASN A 315 -28.51 6.38 1.83
C ASN A 315 -27.36 7.35 1.53
N THR A 316 -27.68 8.54 1.03
CA THR A 316 -26.72 9.57 0.62
C THR A 316 -26.03 10.14 1.86
N GLU A 317 -25.44 9.25 2.65
CA GLU A 317 -24.67 9.56 3.82
C GLU A 317 -23.35 10.08 3.32
N ILE A 318 -23.18 11.38 3.53
CA ILE A 318 -21.97 12.10 3.20
C ILE A 318 -20.79 11.33 3.82
N THR A 319 -19.88 10.84 2.96
CA THR A 319 -18.73 10.05 3.37
C THR A 319 -17.73 10.93 4.14
N PRO A 320 -16.86 10.36 5.01
CA PRO A 320 -15.86 11.14 5.74
C PRO A 320 -14.97 11.99 4.83
N ASN A 321 -14.61 11.48 3.65
CA ASN A 321 -13.83 12.21 2.66
C ASN A 321 -14.61 13.42 2.09
N GLN A 322 -15.92 13.28 1.87
CA GLN A 322 -16.76 14.42 1.47
C GLN A 322 -16.84 15.48 2.57
N TRP A 323 -16.96 15.10 3.84
CA TRP A 323 -16.90 16.04 4.96
C TRP A 323 -15.56 16.75 5.08
N LEU A 324 -14.45 16.07 4.79
CA LEU A 324 -13.13 16.66 4.74
C LEU A 324 -13.05 17.74 3.64
N ARG A 325 -13.55 17.43 2.44
CA ARG A 325 -13.61 18.38 1.31
C ARG A 325 -14.49 19.59 1.64
N ILE A 326 -15.67 19.36 2.24
CA ILE A 326 -16.56 20.44 2.69
C ILE A 326 -15.84 21.32 3.71
N SER A 327 -15.14 20.73 4.69
CA SER A 327 -14.40 21.47 5.71
C SER A 327 -13.27 22.30 5.11
N LEU A 328 -12.56 21.77 4.11
CA LEU A 328 -11.52 22.51 3.38
C LEU A 328 -12.11 23.68 2.58
N ILE A 329 -13.23 23.48 1.88
CA ILE A 329 -13.91 24.56 1.15
C ILE A 329 -14.35 25.66 2.12
N LEU A 330 -14.98 25.30 3.24
CA LEU A 330 -15.40 26.25 4.27
C LEU A 330 -14.20 27.01 4.87
N THR A 331 -13.07 26.33 5.09
CA THR A 331 -11.83 26.95 5.58
C THR A 331 -11.26 27.94 4.56
N LEU A 332 -11.30 27.64 3.27
CA LEU A 332 -10.87 28.56 2.21
C LEU A 332 -11.79 29.77 2.09
N MET A 333 -13.10 29.58 2.22
CA MET A 333 -14.05 30.70 2.28
C MET A 333 -13.76 31.60 3.47
N PHE A 334 -13.55 31.00 4.66
CA PHE A 334 -13.19 31.73 5.87
C PHE A 334 -11.85 32.47 5.74
N PHE A 335 -10.87 31.92 5.03
CA PHE A 335 -9.61 32.60 4.72
C PHE A 335 -9.84 33.90 3.93
N VAL A 336 -10.66 33.86 2.89
CA VAL A 336 -11.01 35.03 2.07
C VAL A 336 -11.77 36.07 2.89
N SER A 337 -12.76 35.64 3.68
CA SER A 337 -13.53 36.51 4.58
C SER A 337 -12.62 37.19 5.62
N THR A 338 -11.65 36.45 6.17
CA THR A 338 -10.68 36.98 7.14
C THR A 338 -9.76 38.02 6.52
N ILE A 339 -9.30 37.81 5.27
CA ILE A 339 -8.53 38.82 4.53
C ILE A 339 -9.35 40.09 4.34
N ALA A 340 -10.62 39.97 3.92
CA ALA A 340 -11.49 41.13 3.72
C ALA A 340 -11.69 41.95 5.01
N VAL A 341 -11.87 41.28 6.16
CA VAL A 341 -12.02 41.96 7.45
C VAL A 341 -10.70 42.49 8.01
N SER A 342 -9.56 41.91 7.62
CA SER A 342 -8.24 42.33 8.10
C SER A 342 -7.88 43.78 7.73
N PHE A 343 -8.51 44.33 6.70
CA PHE A 343 -8.35 45.74 6.33
C PHE A 343 -8.95 46.71 7.36
N ILE A 344 -9.87 46.23 8.21
CA ILE A 344 -10.61 47.06 9.17
C ILE A 344 -10.31 46.68 10.61
N LYS A 345 -10.17 45.37 10.90
CA LYS A 345 -9.94 44.82 12.24
C LYS A 345 -8.74 43.89 12.22
N THR A 346 -7.92 43.92 13.27
CA THR A 346 -6.82 42.96 13.43
C THR A 346 -7.35 41.54 13.66
N GLN A 347 -6.90 40.58 12.86
CA GLN A 347 -7.39 39.19 12.84
C GLN A 347 -6.27 38.15 13.09
N TYR A 348 -5.33 38.45 13.99
CA TYR A 348 -4.14 37.60 14.22
C TYR A 348 -4.49 36.18 14.69
N LEU A 349 -5.47 36.04 15.58
CA LEU A 349 -5.91 34.73 16.07
C LEU A 349 -6.49 33.89 14.93
N ASP A 350 -7.31 34.48 14.08
CA ASP A 350 -7.93 33.80 12.96
C ASP A 350 -6.92 33.36 11.91
N PHE A 351 -5.93 34.21 11.58
CA PHE A 351 -4.85 33.82 10.69
C PHE A 351 -4.01 32.67 11.27
N LEU A 352 -3.73 32.66 12.57
CA LEU A 352 -3.00 31.56 13.21
C LEU A 352 -3.76 30.23 13.08
N ILE A 353 -5.08 30.25 13.31
CA ILE A 353 -5.95 29.08 13.16
C ILE A 353 -5.98 28.63 11.69
N LEU A 354 -6.14 29.57 10.75
CA LEU A 354 -6.16 29.31 9.32
C LEU A 354 -4.84 28.69 8.83
N PHE A 355 -3.69 29.23 9.20
CA PHE A 355 -2.40 28.68 8.82
C PHE A 355 -2.17 27.29 9.38
N TYR A 356 -2.51 27.06 10.66
CA TYR A 356 -2.42 25.71 11.24
C TYR A 356 -3.35 24.74 10.51
N SER A 357 -4.57 25.15 10.16
CA SER A 357 -5.54 24.32 9.44
C SER A 357 -5.05 23.94 8.04
N LEU A 358 -4.54 24.91 7.28
CA LEU A 358 -4.02 24.69 5.92
C LEU A 358 -2.74 23.85 5.95
N TRP A 359 -1.84 24.11 6.91
CA TRP A 359 -0.65 23.30 7.12
C TRP A 359 -1.01 21.84 7.42
N PHE A 360 -2.04 21.62 8.24
CA PHE A 360 -2.57 20.28 8.50
C PHE A 360 -3.10 19.61 7.22
N TYR A 361 -3.88 20.33 6.41
CA TYR A 361 -4.39 19.81 5.13
C TYR A 361 -3.30 19.51 4.10
N MET A 362 -2.21 20.28 4.07
CA MET A 362 -1.11 20.08 3.12
C MET A 362 -0.21 18.90 3.49
N ASN A 363 0.01 18.66 4.79
CA ASN A 363 0.99 17.68 5.24
C ASN A 363 0.39 16.31 5.61
N ASN A 364 -0.90 16.23 5.89
CA ASN A 364 -1.57 14.97 6.25
C ASN A 364 -2.68 14.66 5.24
N PHE A 365 -2.32 13.95 4.16
CA PHE A 365 -3.30 13.41 3.22
C PHE A 365 -4.12 12.26 3.82
N GLU A 366 -3.60 11.60 4.87
CA GLU A 366 -4.28 10.53 5.57
C GLU A 366 -4.88 11.08 6.87
N LEU A 367 -6.18 10.82 7.07
CA LEU A 367 -7.08 11.31 8.12
C LEU A 367 -6.71 10.86 9.57
N GLN A 368 -5.43 10.62 9.85
CA GLN A 368 -5.00 9.73 10.93
C GLN A 368 -5.00 10.35 12.33
N SER A 369 -4.93 11.68 12.48
CA SER A 369 -4.84 12.29 13.82
C SER A 369 -6.14 12.97 14.25
N LEU A 370 -6.97 12.26 15.02
CA LEU A 370 -8.12 12.86 15.73
C LEU A 370 -7.70 13.96 16.71
N LEU A 371 -6.45 13.93 17.18
CA LEU A 371 -5.90 14.96 18.05
C LEU A 371 -5.88 16.32 17.35
N HIS A 372 -5.47 16.38 16.08
CA HIS A 372 -5.49 17.62 15.31
C HIS A 372 -6.92 18.16 15.11
N ILE A 373 -7.89 17.30 14.86
CA ILE A 373 -9.31 17.70 14.74
C ILE A 373 -9.83 18.29 16.06
N LYS A 374 -9.44 17.72 17.21
CA LYS A 374 -9.80 18.26 18.54
C LYS A 374 -9.16 19.62 18.79
N ILE A 375 -7.87 19.77 18.48
CA ILE A 375 -7.15 21.04 18.61
C ILE A 375 -7.79 22.11 17.72
N MET A 376 -8.06 21.79 16.45
CA MET A 376 -8.74 22.67 15.52
C MET A 376 -10.10 23.15 16.04
N THR A 377 -10.93 22.20 16.49
CA THR A 377 -12.26 22.51 17.04
C THR A 377 -12.15 23.43 18.26
N PHE A 378 -11.23 23.15 19.17
CA PHE A 378 -10.98 23.98 20.35
C PHE A 378 -10.53 25.40 19.98
N MET A 379 -9.61 25.53 19.03
CA MET A 379 -9.14 26.84 18.57
C MET A 379 -10.27 27.68 17.94
N TYR A 380 -11.13 27.05 17.12
CA TYR A 380 -12.30 27.74 16.57
C TYR A 380 -13.29 28.17 17.65
N ILE A 381 -13.54 27.34 18.68
CA ILE A 381 -14.39 27.73 19.82
C ILE A 381 -13.82 28.96 20.53
N MET A 382 -12.51 28.99 20.79
CA MET A 382 -11.85 30.14 21.41
C MET A 382 -11.94 31.40 20.55
N SER A 383 -11.80 31.26 19.23
CA SER A 383 -11.99 32.36 18.29
C SER A 383 -13.44 32.90 18.28
N ILE A 384 -14.46 32.03 18.36
CA ILE A 384 -15.86 32.48 18.49
C ILE A 384 -16.09 33.23 19.80
N ILE A 385 -15.54 32.76 20.92
CA ILE A 385 -15.66 33.46 22.21
C ILE A 385 -15.00 34.85 22.13
N TYR A 386 -13.83 34.93 21.52
CA TYR A 386 -13.12 36.19 21.30
C TYR A 386 -13.95 37.17 20.46
N ASP A 387 -14.54 36.72 19.35
CA ASP A 387 -15.40 37.56 18.52
C ASP A 387 -16.69 37.96 19.23
N GLY A 388 -17.29 37.07 20.02
CA GLY A 388 -18.46 37.38 20.84
C GLY A 388 -18.18 38.47 21.87
N PHE A 389 -17.02 38.40 22.54
CA PHE A 389 -16.59 39.44 23.48
C PHE A 389 -16.30 40.77 22.77
N TRP A 390 -15.64 40.70 21.61
CA TRP A 390 -15.36 41.88 20.80
C TRP A 390 -16.66 42.54 20.33
N LEU A 391 -17.60 41.78 19.77
CA LEU A 391 -18.91 42.25 19.35
C LEU A 391 -19.68 42.86 20.53
N PHE A 392 -19.67 42.24 21.71
CA PHE A 392 -20.34 42.78 22.88
C PHE A 392 -19.80 44.16 23.30
N ILE A 393 -18.48 44.34 23.31
CA ILE A 393 -17.85 45.64 23.61
C ILE A 393 -18.18 46.66 22.51
N TYR A 394 -18.07 46.23 21.26
CA TYR A 394 -18.19 47.11 20.09
C TYR A 394 -19.64 47.54 19.81
N PHE A 395 -20.62 46.71 20.17
CA PHE A 395 -22.05 46.98 19.95
C PHE A 395 -22.67 47.88 21.03
N LYS A 396 -22.03 47.99 22.20
CA LYS A 396 -22.52 48.79 23.33
C LYS A 396 -22.80 50.27 23.00
N PRO A 397 -21.99 50.97 22.20
CA PRO A 397 -22.27 52.37 21.84
C PRO A 397 -23.48 52.51 20.90
N TYR A 398 -23.71 51.53 20.02
CA TYR A 398 -24.85 51.50 19.10
C TYR A 398 -26.19 51.35 19.83
N LEU A 399 -26.25 50.50 20.85
CA LEU A 399 -27.46 50.32 21.67
C LEU A 399 -27.91 51.60 22.39
N LYS A 400 -26.98 52.54 22.64
CA LYS A 400 -27.28 53.75 23.40
C LYS A 400 -27.68 54.95 22.54
N ASN A 401 -27.63 54.86 21.21
CA ASN A 401 -27.86 56.00 20.29
C ASN A 401 -27.06 57.27 20.67
N GLN A 402 -25.91 57.11 21.36
CA GLN A 402 -25.19 58.22 22.00
C GLN A 402 -23.94 58.66 21.23
N VAL A 403 -23.60 58.02 20.11
CA VAL A 403 -22.38 58.34 19.38
C VAL A 403 -22.71 59.09 18.09
N LYS A 404 -22.19 60.32 17.99
CA LYS A 404 -22.17 61.11 16.76
C LYS A 404 -20.88 60.78 16.02
N PHE A 405 -20.88 59.70 15.24
CA PHE A 405 -19.82 59.45 14.28
C PHE A 405 -20.02 60.34 13.05
N ASP A 406 -18.93 60.65 12.34
CA ASP A 406 -19.06 61.19 10.99
C ASP A 406 -19.74 60.15 10.08
N HIS A 407 -20.52 60.58 9.08
CA HIS A 407 -21.33 59.68 8.26
C HIS A 407 -20.51 58.58 7.57
N GLN A 408 -19.25 58.88 7.22
CA GLN A 408 -18.34 57.91 6.62
C GLN A 408 -17.87 56.86 7.63
N GLU A 409 -17.49 57.28 8.84
CA GLU A 409 -17.04 56.36 9.90
C GLU A 409 -18.16 55.43 10.34
N ASP A 410 -19.39 55.95 10.49
CA ASP A 410 -20.55 55.13 10.86
C ASP A 410 -20.82 54.04 9.82
N THR A 411 -20.68 54.37 8.54
CA THR A 411 -20.84 53.42 7.43
C THR A 411 -19.80 52.28 7.53
N PHE A 412 -18.52 52.60 7.71
CA PHE A 412 -17.45 51.59 7.86
C PHE A 412 -17.67 50.71 9.09
N HIS A 413 -18.11 51.29 10.20
CA HIS A 413 -18.38 50.56 11.42
C HIS A 413 -19.56 49.59 11.26
N GLN A 414 -20.65 50.03 10.60
CA GLN A 414 -21.78 49.16 10.27
C GLN A 414 -21.36 47.98 9.39
N TYR A 415 -20.58 48.23 8.34
CA TYR A 415 -20.00 47.17 7.51
C TYR A 415 -19.18 46.19 8.34
N THR A 416 -18.32 46.69 9.24
CA THR A 416 -17.47 45.84 10.10
C THR A 416 -18.30 44.90 10.97
N VAL A 417 -19.37 45.41 11.58
CA VAL A 417 -20.27 44.59 12.41
C VAL A 417 -20.95 43.50 11.58
N VAL A 418 -21.45 43.83 10.40
CA VAL A 418 -22.08 42.85 9.49
C VAL A 418 -21.11 41.76 9.08
N PHE A 419 -19.89 42.12 8.69
CA PHE A 419 -18.86 41.15 8.33
C PHE A 419 -18.41 40.28 9.51
N CYS A 420 -18.30 40.85 10.72
CA CYS A 420 -18.01 40.06 11.92
C CYS A 420 -19.11 39.03 12.23
N ILE A 421 -20.39 39.37 12.01
CA ILE A 421 -21.50 38.42 12.17
C ILE A 421 -21.42 37.32 11.12
N LEU A 422 -21.13 37.65 9.85
CA LEU A 422 -20.95 36.67 8.78
C LEU A 422 -19.80 35.69 9.09
N ILE A 423 -18.65 36.21 9.53
CA ILE A 423 -17.51 35.38 9.95
C ILE A 423 -17.88 34.45 11.11
N LEU A 424 -18.64 34.94 12.09
CA LEU A 424 -19.10 34.12 13.22
C LEU A 424 -19.97 32.94 12.73
N ILE A 425 -20.86 33.18 11.75
CA ILE A 425 -21.67 32.14 11.12
C ILE A 425 -20.80 31.13 10.37
N GLU A 426 -19.81 31.59 9.60
CA GLU A 426 -18.86 30.71 8.90
C GLU A 426 -18.10 29.80 9.89
N LYS A 427 -17.60 30.37 11.00
CA LYS A 427 -16.92 29.61 12.07
C LYS A 427 -17.82 28.53 12.67
N LEU A 428 -19.11 28.81 12.86
CA LEU A 428 -20.07 27.81 13.35
C LEU A 428 -20.24 26.64 12.35
N PHE A 429 -20.34 26.93 11.05
CA PHE A 429 -20.40 25.87 10.03
C PHE A 429 -19.13 25.02 10.00
N ILE A 430 -17.96 25.63 10.16
CA ILE A 430 -16.68 24.92 10.24
C ILE A 430 -16.62 24.01 11.48
N ILE A 431 -17.05 24.49 12.65
CA ILE A 431 -17.12 23.65 13.86
C ILE A 431 -18.08 22.49 13.66
N LEU A 432 -19.26 22.73 13.07
CA LEU A 432 -20.22 21.66 12.78
C LEU A 432 -19.66 20.63 11.80
N SER A 433 -18.89 21.05 10.79
CA SER A 433 -18.26 20.11 9.86
C SER A 433 -17.17 19.28 10.54
N TYR A 434 -16.32 19.89 11.38
CA TYR A 434 -15.33 19.16 12.17
C TYR A 434 -15.95 18.23 13.22
N PHE A 435 -17.05 18.64 13.85
CA PHE A 435 -17.79 17.80 14.80
C PHE A 435 -18.40 16.58 14.10
N ASN A 436 -18.99 16.76 12.92
CA ASN A 436 -19.49 15.64 12.11
C ASN A 436 -18.35 14.71 11.65
N LEU A 437 -17.21 15.29 11.25
CA LEU A 437 -16.02 14.52 10.89
C LEU A 437 -15.48 13.73 12.09
N TYR A 438 -15.49 14.32 13.29
CA TYR A 438 -15.13 13.65 14.54
C TYR A 438 -16.06 12.47 14.87
N LEU A 439 -17.38 12.64 14.72
CA LEU A 439 -18.37 11.58 14.97
C LEU A 439 -18.28 10.43 13.95
N LYS A 440 -18.01 10.74 12.68
CA LYS A 440 -17.99 9.75 11.59
C LYS A 440 -16.66 9.03 11.41
N CYS A 441 -15.57 9.50 12.02
CA CYS A 441 -14.30 8.79 11.98
C CYS A 441 -14.38 7.52 12.84
N PRO A 442 -14.35 6.31 12.23
CA PRO A 442 -14.61 5.04 12.93
C PRO A 442 -13.54 4.67 13.97
N ASN A 443 -12.41 5.38 14.00
CA ASN A 443 -11.28 5.10 14.88
C ASN A 443 -11.23 5.94 16.17
N ALA A 444 -12.36 6.47 16.64
CA ALA A 444 -12.43 7.21 17.91
C ALA A 444 -11.93 6.42 19.15
N ARG A 445 -11.82 5.08 19.04
CA ARG A 445 -11.30 4.23 20.11
C ARG A 445 -10.01 3.44 19.82
N GLN A 446 -9.60 3.27 18.56
CA GLN A 446 -8.59 2.24 18.25
C GLN A 446 -7.20 2.72 17.81
N ASN A 447 -6.98 3.96 17.35
CA ASN A 447 -5.69 4.27 16.68
C ASN A 447 -5.01 5.61 16.97
N ILE A 448 -5.38 6.39 18.00
CA ILE A 448 -4.77 7.73 18.19
C ILE A 448 -3.78 7.82 19.34
N PHE A 449 -3.78 6.88 20.30
CA PHE A 449 -2.89 6.98 21.45
C PHE A 449 -1.59 6.16 21.34
N ASP A 450 -1.47 5.20 20.43
CA ASP A 450 -0.29 4.30 20.44
C ASP A 450 0.78 4.72 19.41
N GLU A 451 0.47 4.94 18.13
CA GLU A 451 1.54 5.22 17.14
C GLU A 451 2.19 6.60 17.27
N GLN A 452 1.43 7.69 17.47
CA GLN A 452 2.02 9.02 17.62
C GLN A 452 2.70 9.22 18.99
N TYR A 453 2.23 8.52 20.03
CA TYR A 453 2.87 8.52 21.35
C TYR A 453 4.17 7.69 21.34
N GLU A 454 4.23 6.58 20.59
CA GLU A 454 5.48 5.85 20.34
C GLU A 454 6.49 6.65 19.52
N ILE A 455 6.04 7.42 18.52
CA ILE A 455 6.95 8.26 17.72
C ILE A 455 7.52 9.42 18.56
N CYS A 456 6.70 10.09 19.37
CA CYS A 456 7.14 11.23 20.17
C CYS A 456 7.82 10.85 21.50
N PHE A 457 7.43 9.74 22.14
CA PHE A 457 7.91 9.34 23.48
C PHE A 457 8.49 7.92 23.55
N GLY A 458 8.25 7.07 22.54
CA GLY A 458 8.73 5.68 22.50
C GLY A 458 10.23 5.55 22.31
N SER A 459 10.90 6.50 21.64
CA SER A 459 12.37 6.49 21.53
C SER A 459 13.08 6.61 22.89
N TYR A 460 12.46 7.31 23.86
CA TYR A 460 12.99 7.42 25.22
C TYR A 460 12.83 6.12 26.01
N TYR A 461 11.68 5.44 25.86
CA TYR A 461 11.42 4.17 26.54
C TYR A 461 12.22 3.00 25.94
N GLN A 462 12.33 2.90 24.61
CA GLN A 462 13.17 1.89 23.97
C GLN A 462 14.64 2.05 24.35
N LYS A 463 15.15 3.29 24.44
CA LYS A 463 16.54 3.53 24.85
C LYS A 463 16.78 3.11 26.30
N LYS A 464 15.82 3.37 27.20
CA LYS A 464 15.88 2.93 28.61
C LYS A 464 15.73 1.42 28.76
N LEU A 465 14.92 0.76 27.92
CA LEU A 465 14.76 -0.69 27.88
C LEU A 465 16.06 -1.37 27.41
N ILE A 466 16.68 -0.84 26.33
CA ILE A 466 17.97 -1.29 25.81
C ILE A 466 19.08 -1.09 26.86
N GLU A 467 19.07 0.02 27.61
CA GLU A 467 20.00 0.25 28.72
C GLU A 467 19.79 -0.74 29.88
N SER A 468 18.54 -1.06 30.24
CA SER A 468 18.25 -2.08 31.26
C SER A 468 18.63 -3.50 30.84
N GLN A 469 18.47 -3.84 29.55
CA GLN A 469 18.85 -5.14 29.00
C GLN A 469 20.37 -5.29 28.87
N LYS A 470 21.09 -4.18 28.60
CA LYS A 470 22.55 -4.18 28.66
C LYS A 470 23.05 -4.38 30.09
N GLN A 471 22.44 -3.74 31.09
CA GLN A 471 22.84 -3.93 32.49
C GLN A 471 22.63 -5.37 32.99
N THR A 472 21.56 -6.07 32.57
CA THR A 472 21.36 -7.48 32.92
C THR A 472 22.34 -8.42 32.20
N GLN A 473 22.74 -8.12 30.96
CA GLN A 473 23.76 -8.90 30.23
C GLN A 473 25.19 -8.72 30.77
N TYR A 474 25.53 -7.57 31.36
CA TYR A 474 26.82 -7.39 32.03
C TYR A 474 26.86 -8.09 33.40
N SER A 475 25.73 -8.23 34.09
CA SER A 475 25.67 -8.94 35.38
C SER A 475 25.77 -10.46 35.25
N SER A 476 25.45 -11.06 34.09
CA SER A 476 25.47 -12.51 33.89
C SER A 476 26.80 -13.05 33.31
N LYS A 477 27.76 -12.18 32.97
CA LYS A 477 29.05 -12.58 32.37
C LYS A 477 30.24 -12.64 33.34
N VAL A 478 30.01 -12.43 34.63
CA VAL A 478 31.03 -12.58 35.68
C VAL A 478 30.64 -13.76 36.58
N ILE A 479 30.75 -14.98 36.07
CA ILE A 479 31.06 -16.22 36.82
C ILE A 479 31.28 -17.30 35.75
N ARG A 480 32.53 -17.80 35.69
CA ARG A 480 33.10 -18.97 34.98
C ARG A 480 34.31 -18.60 34.12
N GLN A 481 35.44 -18.41 34.80
CA GLN A 481 36.75 -18.70 34.22
C GLN A 481 37.08 -20.17 34.52
N GLY A 482 37.49 -20.92 33.50
CA GLY A 482 37.88 -22.33 33.61
C GLY A 482 38.25 -22.97 32.27
N THR A 483 39.43 -22.60 31.77
CA THR A 483 40.38 -23.32 30.87
C THR A 483 39.99 -23.81 29.45
N PRO A 484 40.99 -23.95 28.55
CA PRO A 484 40.80 -23.80 27.10
C PRO A 484 41.06 -25.08 26.28
N ASN A 485 40.46 -25.10 25.07
CA ASN A 485 40.93 -25.65 23.80
C ASN A 485 39.80 -26.35 23.05
N MET A 486 39.30 -25.74 21.97
CA MET A 486 39.26 -26.41 20.68
C MET A 486 38.91 -25.43 19.55
N LYS A 487 39.23 -25.88 18.34
CA LYS A 487 39.56 -25.11 17.14
C LYS A 487 38.44 -25.30 16.12
N TYR A 488 38.19 -24.24 15.35
CA TYR A 488 37.56 -24.16 14.02
C TYR A 488 36.05 -23.97 13.83
N VAL A 489 35.81 -23.21 12.75
CA VAL A 489 34.68 -23.14 11.81
C VAL A 489 33.72 -21.94 11.98
N TYR A 490 33.92 -20.94 11.11
CA TYR A 490 32.88 -20.00 10.64
C TYR A 490 32.04 -20.68 9.52
N PRO A 491 30.76 -20.33 9.34
CA PRO A 491 30.47 -19.24 8.40
C PRO A 491 29.26 -18.33 8.71
N MET A 492 29.45 -17.10 8.23
CA MET A 492 28.56 -16.14 7.57
C MET A 492 27.16 -15.77 8.07
N GLN A 493 27.04 -14.43 8.14
CA GLN A 493 25.87 -13.58 8.23
C GLN A 493 25.04 -13.58 6.93
N SER A 494 23.73 -13.41 7.05
CA SER A 494 22.87 -12.86 6.00
C SER A 494 22.35 -11.49 6.43
N GLN A 495 22.59 -10.47 5.61
CA GLN A 495 21.87 -9.20 5.62
C GLN A 495 21.22 -9.05 4.25
N SER A 496 19.90 -8.91 4.22
CA SER A 496 19.14 -8.55 3.01
C SER A 496 18.94 -7.04 2.96
N GLN A 497 19.40 -6.42 1.88
CA GLN A 497 18.98 -5.08 1.46
C GLN A 497 18.37 -5.18 0.05
N ARG A 498 17.20 -4.56 -0.09
CA ARG A 498 16.41 -4.43 -1.33
C ARG A 498 17.21 -3.67 -2.41
N GLN A 499 17.28 -4.22 -3.62
CA GLN A 499 17.74 -3.49 -4.82
C GLN A 499 16.72 -3.64 -5.95
N ARG A 500 16.56 -2.52 -6.68
CA ARG A 500 15.70 -2.33 -7.85
C ARG A 500 16.12 -3.26 -8.98
N TYR A 501 15.13 -3.78 -9.70
CA TYR A 501 15.31 -4.78 -10.76
C TYR A 501 16.12 -4.21 -11.93
N SER A 502 17.31 -4.76 -12.13
CA SER A 502 18.03 -4.75 -13.41
C SER A 502 17.91 -6.15 -14.00
N LEU A 503 17.88 -6.27 -15.33
CA LEU A 503 17.89 -7.53 -16.08
C LEU A 503 19.07 -8.43 -15.66
N ARG A 504 18.91 -9.22 -14.59
CA ARG A 504 19.87 -10.22 -14.13
C ARG A 504 19.17 -11.56 -13.87
N TYR A 505 19.84 -12.60 -14.36
CA TYR A 505 19.64 -14.04 -14.21
C TYR A 505 18.69 -14.75 -15.19
N VAL A 506 19.25 -15.15 -16.33
CA VAL A 506 19.41 -16.58 -16.66
C VAL A 506 20.86 -16.75 -17.11
N GLN A 507 21.62 -17.57 -16.37
CA GLN A 507 22.89 -18.15 -16.84
C GLN A 507 22.60 -19.45 -17.56
#